data_AF-A0A1H5D0Q9-F1
#
_entry.id   AF-A0A1H5D0Q9-F1
#
_cell.length_a   1.000
_cell.length_b   1.000
_cell.length_c   1.000
_cell.angle_alpha   90.00
_cell.angle_beta   90.00
_cell.angle_gamma   90.00
#
_symmetry.space_group_name_H-M   'P 1'
#
loop_
_entity.id
_entity.type
_entity.pdbx_description
1 polymer ?
#
loop_
_entity_poly.entity_id
_entity_poly.type
_entity_poly.pdbx_seq_one_letter_code
_entity_poly.pdbx_strand_id
1 'polypeptide(L)'
;MNFSERWTFKPIDAEVSLPSGEFARLEQALTLLDTKSSMHREPVEACTCIRCASDHIQRLAVDYNRCNYLSKSAPRAKHVIVQAELIADLTNQLLDAIFRMDDYSRKAFIDLGRCMDFPPYRGWAEDHDYPDNDDGADADSLFVQTLRQLLTASQKVSDEFKKQRGVARNQQTDRGGNTNLYKEIHGSADRNLVIEGWAVFARFRPKQAKGTTFGIFHEFLKAVFEYATGLDPESNTSIETWMKGLASSLRKRDELKEQQAAAVAELQWLESHAVANRDDRTRLNGAIKLLLTDVRHIESKIETFRLGKKAVRA
;
A
#
# COMPACT_ATOMS: atom_id res chain seq x y z
N MET A 1 14.78 -8.60 17.59
CA MET A 1 14.76 -8.40 16.12
C MET A 1 16.11 -7.84 15.75
N ASN A 2 16.84 -8.50 14.84
CA ASN A 2 18.10 -7.99 14.33
C ASN A 2 17.74 -6.84 13.37
N PHE A 3 18.14 -5.61 13.68
CA PHE A 3 17.90 -4.42 12.84
C PHE A 3 18.81 -4.41 11.59
N SER A 4 19.44 -5.53 11.25
CA SER A 4 20.51 -5.61 10.24
C SER A 4 20.01 -5.44 8.81
N GLU A 5 18.73 -5.67 8.53
CA GLU A 5 18.18 -5.55 7.18
C GLU A 5 17.13 -4.45 7.09
N ARG A 6 17.44 -3.42 6.29
CA ARG A 6 16.52 -2.35 5.93
C ARG A 6 15.35 -2.92 5.15
N TRP A 7 14.14 -2.82 5.70
CA TRP A 7 12.92 -3.10 4.93
C TRP A 7 12.72 -2.03 3.83
N THR A 8 12.28 -2.46 2.65
CA THR A 8 11.99 -1.54 1.54
C THR A 8 10.65 -1.88 0.85
N PHE A 9 10.09 -0.92 0.11
CA PHE A 9 8.85 -1.09 -0.66
C PHE A 9 8.99 -1.97 -1.90
N LYS A 10 10.21 -2.43 -2.22
CA LYS A 10 10.50 -3.27 -3.38
C LYS A 10 11.16 -4.57 -2.93
N PRO A 11 10.83 -5.70 -3.56
CA PRO A 11 11.64 -6.90 -3.41
C PRO A 11 13.10 -6.60 -3.75
N ILE A 12 14.04 -7.19 -3.00
CA ILE A 12 15.47 -7.07 -3.29
C ILE A 12 15.80 -7.82 -4.58
N ASP A 13 15.11 -8.93 -4.81
CA ASP A 13 15.21 -9.77 -5.99
C ASP A 13 13.81 -10.00 -6.58
N ALA A 14 13.68 -9.95 -7.91
CA ALA A 14 12.43 -10.23 -8.59
C ALA A 14 12.03 -11.71 -8.48
N GLU A 15 13.00 -12.61 -8.32
CA GLU A 15 12.78 -14.06 -8.24
C GLU A 15 11.91 -14.46 -7.03
N VAL A 16 11.97 -13.72 -5.93
CA VAL A 16 11.13 -13.99 -4.74
C VAL A 16 9.62 -13.80 -5.00
N SER A 17 9.28 -13.13 -6.10
CA SER A 17 7.90 -12.94 -6.54
C SER A 17 7.48 -13.98 -7.57
N LEU A 18 8.37 -14.81 -8.10
CA LEU A 18 7.99 -15.81 -9.10
C LEU A 18 7.19 -16.96 -8.45
N PRO A 19 6.26 -17.59 -9.20
CA PRO A 19 5.53 -18.76 -8.72
C PRO A 19 6.49 -19.93 -8.44
N SER A 20 6.28 -20.62 -7.32
CA SER A 20 7.08 -21.81 -6.93
C SER A 20 6.30 -23.12 -7.01
N GLY A 21 5.00 -23.08 -7.31
CA GLY A 21 4.16 -24.26 -7.45
C GLY A 21 4.29 -24.93 -8.82
N GLU A 22 3.79 -26.16 -8.91
CA GLU A 22 3.84 -26.97 -10.13
C GLU A 22 2.98 -26.38 -11.25
N PHE A 23 3.44 -26.50 -12.50
CA PHE A 23 2.72 -26.03 -13.68
C PHE A 23 1.34 -26.67 -13.85
N ALA A 24 1.14 -27.90 -13.35
CA ALA A 24 -0.15 -28.57 -13.31
C ALA A 24 -1.23 -27.75 -12.57
N ARG A 25 -0.84 -26.92 -11.59
CA ARG A 25 -1.77 -26.04 -10.86
C ARG A 25 -2.17 -24.82 -11.67
N LEU A 26 -1.28 -24.30 -12.52
CA LEU A 26 -1.65 -23.30 -13.52
C LEU A 26 -2.64 -23.89 -14.53
N GLU A 27 -2.41 -25.11 -15.02
CA GLU A 27 -3.35 -25.79 -15.93
C GLU A 27 -4.72 -26.03 -15.27
N GLN A 28 -4.73 -26.45 -14.00
CA GLN A 28 -5.96 -26.58 -13.23
C GLN A 28 -6.69 -25.23 -13.12
N ALA A 29 -6.00 -24.15 -12.77
CA ALA A 29 -6.59 -22.81 -12.73
C ALA A 29 -7.14 -22.37 -14.10
N LEU A 30 -6.44 -22.70 -15.19
CA LEU A 30 -6.88 -22.43 -16.56
C LEU A 30 -8.15 -23.18 -16.93
N THR A 31 -8.27 -24.47 -16.62
CA THR A 31 -9.48 -25.25 -16.91
C THR A 31 -10.71 -24.74 -16.15
N LEU A 32 -10.50 -24.14 -14.97
CA LEU A 32 -11.54 -23.49 -14.19
C LEU A 32 -11.96 -22.14 -14.79
N LEU A 33 -11.16 -21.53 -15.65
CA LEU A 33 -11.55 -20.39 -16.48
C LEU A 33 -12.17 -20.91 -17.79
N ASP A 34 -13.41 -20.51 -18.09
CA ASP A 34 -14.12 -20.94 -19.31
C ASP A 34 -13.58 -20.17 -20.54
N THR A 35 -12.37 -20.51 -20.99
CA THR A 35 -11.69 -19.81 -22.09
C THR A 35 -12.39 -20.06 -23.42
N LYS A 36 -12.81 -18.99 -24.10
CA LYS A 36 -13.70 -19.09 -25.28
C LYS A 36 -12.95 -19.19 -26.61
N SER A 37 -11.64 -18.97 -26.63
CA SER A 37 -10.86 -18.84 -27.86
C SER A 37 -9.39 -19.20 -27.61
N SER A 38 -8.74 -19.77 -28.62
CA SER A 38 -7.27 -19.85 -28.67
C SER A 38 -6.63 -18.57 -29.22
N MET A 39 -7.39 -17.78 -30.00
CA MET A 39 -6.92 -16.57 -30.65
C MET A 39 -7.10 -15.33 -29.76
N HIS A 40 -6.03 -14.55 -29.65
CA HIS A 40 -6.04 -13.25 -28.99
C HIS A 40 -6.84 -12.21 -29.81
N ARG A 41 -7.52 -11.31 -29.11
CA ARG A 41 -8.24 -10.16 -29.70
C ARG A 41 -7.91 -8.92 -28.89
N GLU A 42 -7.58 -7.84 -29.57
CA GLU A 42 -7.42 -6.55 -28.91
C GLU A 42 -8.79 -5.93 -28.59
N PRO A 43 -8.93 -5.21 -27.46
CA PRO A 43 -7.89 -4.95 -26.45
C PRO A 43 -7.65 -6.15 -25.51
N VAL A 44 -6.42 -6.22 -24.97
CA VAL A 44 -5.99 -7.25 -24.00
C VAL A 44 -6.90 -7.30 -22.77
N GLU A 45 -7.64 -6.24 -22.47
CA GLU A 45 -8.58 -6.14 -21.35
C GLU A 45 -9.95 -6.79 -21.60
N ALA A 46 -10.30 -7.07 -22.87
CA ALA A 46 -11.56 -7.73 -23.25
C ALA A 46 -11.37 -9.18 -23.71
N CYS A 47 -10.13 -9.59 -24.03
CA CYS A 47 -9.84 -10.92 -24.56
C CYS A 47 -10.09 -12.07 -23.56
N THR A 48 -10.77 -13.13 -23.97
CA THR A 48 -11.02 -14.32 -23.13
C THR A 48 -10.27 -15.56 -23.63
N CYS A 49 -9.13 -15.36 -24.31
CA CYS A 49 -8.33 -16.45 -24.82
C CYS A 49 -7.44 -17.12 -23.76
N ILE A 50 -6.98 -18.34 -24.06
CA ILE A 50 -6.13 -19.13 -23.15
C ILE A 50 -4.84 -18.40 -22.75
N ARG A 51 -4.21 -17.66 -23.68
CA ARG A 51 -3.01 -16.88 -23.39
C ARG A 51 -3.29 -15.77 -22.39
N CYS A 52 -4.34 -14.99 -22.59
CA CYS A 52 -4.72 -13.94 -21.63
C CYS A 52 -5.12 -14.52 -20.27
N ALA A 53 -5.79 -15.68 -20.25
CA ALA A 53 -6.10 -16.37 -19.00
C ALA A 53 -4.83 -16.75 -18.24
N SER A 54 -3.84 -17.32 -18.94
CA SER A 54 -2.55 -17.71 -18.37
C SER A 54 -1.79 -16.50 -17.83
N ASP A 55 -1.70 -15.42 -18.62
CA ASP A 55 -1.04 -14.18 -18.23
C ASP A 55 -1.68 -13.59 -16.96
N HIS A 56 -3.01 -13.60 -16.85
CA HIS A 56 -3.71 -13.12 -15.65
C HIS A 56 -3.44 -14.00 -14.43
N ILE A 57 -3.47 -15.33 -14.57
CA ILE A 57 -3.17 -16.23 -13.45
C ILE A 57 -1.72 -16.06 -12.98
N GLN A 58 -0.76 -15.95 -13.90
CA GLN A 58 0.64 -15.71 -13.56
C GLN A 58 0.82 -14.40 -12.82
N ARG A 59 0.15 -13.32 -13.25
CA ARG A 59 0.18 -12.03 -12.54
C ARG A 59 -0.38 -12.14 -11.13
N LEU A 60 -1.54 -12.80 -10.95
CA LEU A 60 -2.12 -13.04 -9.62
C LEU A 60 -1.14 -13.78 -8.71
N ALA A 61 -0.47 -14.82 -9.23
CA ALA A 61 0.51 -15.59 -8.48
C ALA A 61 1.75 -14.74 -8.10
N VAL A 62 2.25 -13.92 -9.03
CA VAL A 62 3.38 -13.03 -8.80
C VAL A 62 3.05 -11.95 -7.77
N ASP A 63 1.89 -11.31 -7.91
CA ASP A 63 1.43 -10.26 -6.99
C ASP A 63 1.14 -10.84 -5.60
N TYR A 64 0.64 -12.07 -5.52
CA TYR A 64 0.48 -12.80 -4.26
C TYR A 64 1.82 -12.99 -3.55
N ASN A 65 2.82 -13.56 -4.23
CA ASN A 65 4.15 -13.81 -3.65
C ASN A 65 4.85 -12.51 -3.27
N ARG A 66 4.77 -11.49 -4.12
CA ARG A 66 5.29 -10.15 -3.83
C ARG A 66 4.66 -9.55 -2.58
N CYS A 67 3.32 -9.56 -2.47
CA CYS A 67 2.63 -9.07 -1.27
C CYS A 67 3.03 -9.86 -0.03
N ASN A 68 3.11 -11.19 -0.15
CA ASN A 68 3.49 -12.06 0.96
C ASN A 68 4.92 -11.73 1.44
N TYR A 69 5.88 -11.64 0.52
CA TYR A 69 7.27 -11.27 0.80
C TYR A 69 7.38 -9.92 1.49
N LEU A 70 6.81 -8.87 0.89
CA LEU A 70 6.87 -7.50 1.43
C LEU A 70 6.23 -7.42 2.82
N SER A 71 5.20 -8.23 3.07
CA SER A 71 4.51 -8.22 4.36
C SER A 71 5.24 -8.98 5.48
N LYS A 72 6.12 -9.94 5.19
CA LYS A 72 6.77 -10.78 6.22
C LYS A 72 7.62 -9.96 7.19
N SER A 73 8.41 -9.03 6.67
CA SER A 73 9.34 -8.21 7.46
C SER A 73 8.93 -6.74 7.54
N ALA A 74 7.71 -6.41 7.12
CA ALA A 74 7.24 -5.03 7.15
C ALA A 74 7.20 -4.46 8.58
N PRO A 75 7.64 -3.20 8.76
CA PRO A 75 7.59 -2.56 10.06
C PRO A 75 6.14 -2.45 10.55
N ARG A 76 5.98 -2.48 11.88
CA ARG A 76 4.73 -2.10 12.55
C ARG A 76 4.83 -0.63 12.94
N ALA A 77 3.69 0.00 13.20
CA ALA A 77 3.64 1.39 13.68
C ALA A 77 4.60 1.65 14.85
N LYS A 78 4.66 0.74 15.83
CA LYS A 78 5.58 0.86 16.97
C LYS A 78 7.06 0.95 16.57
N HIS A 79 7.48 0.27 15.51
CA HIS A 79 8.87 0.31 15.07
C HIS A 79 9.20 1.67 14.46
N VAL A 80 8.27 2.27 13.72
CA VAL A 80 8.42 3.62 13.16
C VAL A 80 8.48 4.66 14.28
N ILE A 81 7.60 4.55 15.29
CA ILE A 81 7.61 5.44 16.46
C ILE A 81 8.97 5.38 17.16
N VAL A 82 9.44 4.17 17.52
CA VAL A 82 10.73 3.99 18.20
C VAL A 82 11.90 4.54 17.39
N GLN A 83 11.90 4.32 16.06
CA GLN A 83 12.96 4.86 15.19
C GLN A 83 12.91 6.39 15.11
N ALA A 84 11.72 6.97 14.99
CA ALA A 84 11.55 8.42 14.95
C ALA A 84 11.96 9.09 16.27
N GLU A 85 11.62 8.48 17.41
CA GLU A 85 12.06 8.94 18.74
C GLU A 85 13.57 8.84 18.90
N LEU A 86 14.19 7.73 18.47
CA LEU A 86 15.64 7.57 18.50
C LEU A 86 16.36 8.64 17.64
N ILE A 87 15.83 8.94 16.44
CA ILE A 87 16.40 10.00 15.59
C ILE A 87 16.27 11.36 16.30
N ALA A 88 15.12 11.65 16.91
CA ALA A 88 14.93 12.88 17.67
C ALA A 88 15.94 12.99 18.83
N ASP A 89 16.10 11.93 19.63
CA ASP A 89 17.02 11.91 20.77
C ASP A 89 18.47 12.11 20.35
N LEU A 90 18.93 11.39 19.32
CA LEU A 90 20.30 11.52 18.79
C LEU A 90 20.54 12.89 18.17
N THR A 91 19.55 13.45 17.47
CA THR A 91 19.65 14.80 16.89
C THR A 91 19.74 15.85 17.98
N ASN A 92 18.97 15.70 19.07
CA ASN A 92 19.04 16.60 20.22
C ASN A 92 20.40 16.49 20.94
N GLN A 93 20.92 15.28 21.15
CA GLN A 93 22.24 15.08 21.72
C GLN A 93 23.35 15.70 20.87
N LEU A 94 23.26 15.59 19.54
CA LEU A 94 24.21 16.22 18.63
C LEU A 94 24.12 17.76 18.68
N LEU A 95 22.91 18.31 18.67
CA LEU A 95 22.70 19.75 18.85
C LEU A 95 23.30 20.25 20.17
N ASP A 96 23.02 19.56 21.27
CA ASP A 96 23.56 19.89 22.60
C ASP A 96 25.09 19.83 22.62
N ALA A 97 25.69 18.83 21.97
CA ALA A 97 27.14 18.71 21.85
C ALA A 97 27.74 19.90 21.07
N ILE A 98 27.13 20.27 19.94
CA ILE A 98 27.56 21.41 19.12
C ILE A 98 27.50 22.72 19.92
N PHE A 99 26.40 22.95 20.65
CA PHE A 99 26.26 24.16 21.46
C PHE A 99 27.22 24.23 22.66
N ARG A 100 27.70 23.09 23.16
CA ARG A 100 28.64 23.01 24.28
C ARG A 100 30.11 23.02 23.87
N MET A 101 30.44 22.88 22.59
CA MET A 101 31.82 22.97 22.12
C MET A 101 32.43 24.31 22.50
N ASP A 102 33.67 24.31 22.98
CA ASP A 102 34.45 25.53 23.17
C ASP A 102 34.93 26.11 21.82
N ASP A 103 35.40 27.35 21.84
CA ASP A 103 35.79 28.07 20.62
C ASP A 103 37.02 27.46 19.94
N TYR A 104 37.99 26.91 20.69
CA TYR A 104 39.15 26.24 20.10
C TYR A 104 38.75 24.96 19.37
N SER A 105 37.87 24.16 19.97
CA SER A 105 37.31 22.98 19.32
C SER A 105 36.52 23.36 18.06
N ARG A 106 35.65 24.39 18.12
CA ARG A 106 34.92 24.86 16.93
C ARG A 106 35.88 25.33 15.84
N LYS A 107 36.93 26.06 16.22
CA LYS A 107 37.99 26.50 15.31
C LYS A 107 38.68 25.34 14.63
N ALA A 108 39.08 24.32 15.38
CA ALA A 108 39.73 23.14 14.81
C ALA A 108 38.81 22.41 13.81
N PHE A 109 37.51 22.32 14.08
CA PHE A 109 36.55 21.72 13.14
C PHE A 109 36.35 22.56 11.88
N ILE A 110 36.34 23.89 11.99
CA ILE A 110 36.26 24.80 10.83
C ILE A 110 37.56 24.74 10.00
N ASP A 111 38.72 24.76 10.67
CA ASP A 111 40.03 24.78 10.01
C ASP A 111 40.38 23.44 9.34
N LEU A 112 40.01 22.30 9.96
CA LEU A 112 40.23 20.95 9.40
C LEU A 112 39.11 20.53 8.45
N GLY A 113 37.90 21.02 8.69
CA GLY A 113 36.71 20.60 7.99
C GLY A 113 36.33 21.59 6.91
N ARG A 114 36.41 21.16 5.65
CA ARG A 114 35.51 21.61 4.58
C ARG A 114 34.03 21.28 4.88
N CYS A 115 33.66 21.22 6.16
CA CYS A 115 32.56 20.45 6.71
C CYS A 115 31.81 21.32 7.72
N MET A 116 30.72 21.89 7.21
CA MET A 116 29.54 22.40 7.90
C MET A 116 29.67 23.78 8.56
N ASP A 117 28.79 24.68 8.12
CA ASP A 117 28.49 25.95 8.76
C ASP A 117 28.14 25.67 10.23
N PHE A 118 29.01 26.02 11.18
CA PHE A 118 28.73 25.97 12.62
C PHE A 118 28.17 27.32 13.09
N PRO A 119 27.47 27.39 14.24
CA PRO A 119 27.02 28.66 14.79
C PRO A 119 28.18 29.65 14.96
N PRO A 120 27.93 30.96 14.78
CA PRO A 120 28.95 31.98 15.00
C PRO A 120 29.50 31.92 16.43
N TYR A 121 30.78 32.26 16.57
CA TYR A 121 31.47 32.32 17.86
C TYR A 121 30.73 33.24 18.84
N ARG A 122 30.39 32.74 20.03
CA ARG A 122 29.65 33.50 21.05
C ARG A 122 30.51 34.27 22.04
N GLY A 123 31.82 34.30 21.83
CA GLY A 123 32.66 35.35 22.40
C GLY A 123 34.00 34.85 22.93
N TRP A 124 35.07 35.41 22.36
CA TRP A 124 36.02 36.22 23.09
C TRP A 124 36.14 37.56 22.36
N ALA A 125 36.05 38.64 23.11
CA ALA A 125 36.24 40.00 22.63
C ALA A 125 37.69 40.18 22.13
N GLU A 126 37.84 40.97 21.06
CA GLU A 126 39.07 41.70 20.70
C GLU A 126 40.34 40.85 20.51
N ASP A 127 40.38 40.02 19.47
CA ASP A 127 41.65 39.70 18.79
C ASP A 127 41.48 39.97 17.29
N HIS A 128 42.14 41.02 16.82
CA HIS A 128 41.97 41.70 15.52
C HIS A 128 42.44 40.92 14.27
N ASP A 129 42.53 39.60 14.32
CA ASP A 129 43.11 38.79 13.22
C ASP A 129 42.11 37.87 12.49
N TYR A 130 40.81 38.02 12.72
CA TYR A 130 39.79 37.34 11.90
C TYR A 130 38.88 38.35 11.20
N PRO A 131 38.61 38.16 9.89
CA PRO A 131 37.79 39.09 9.13
C PRO A 131 36.41 39.21 9.77
N ASP A 132 35.97 40.47 9.83
CA ASP A 132 34.81 40.95 10.55
C ASP A 132 33.55 40.11 10.41
N ASN A 133 32.78 40.15 11.49
CA ASN A 133 31.36 39.82 11.54
C ASN A 133 30.59 40.75 10.57
N ASP A 134 30.53 40.41 9.29
CA ASP A 134 29.66 41.09 8.34
C ASP A 134 28.24 40.51 8.46
N ASP A 135 27.38 41.26 9.15
CA ASP A 135 25.94 41.36 8.98
C ASP A 135 25.13 40.05 8.83
N GLY A 136 24.91 39.38 9.97
CA GLY A 136 23.97 38.28 10.08
C GLY A 136 23.57 37.97 11.52
N ALA A 137 23.02 38.95 12.22
CA ALA A 137 22.48 38.80 13.58
C ALA A 137 21.63 37.51 13.76
N ASP A 138 21.91 36.76 14.82
CA ASP A 138 21.07 35.68 15.39
C ASP A 138 20.67 34.49 14.51
N ALA A 139 21.15 34.39 13.27
CA ALA A 139 20.81 33.25 12.41
C ALA A 139 21.67 32.03 12.77
N ASP A 140 21.03 30.94 13.23
CA ASP A 140 21.72 29.64 13.33
C ASP A 140 22.30 29.28 11.95
N SER A 141 23.48 28.67 11.93
CA SER A 141 24.05 28.09 10.71
C SER A 141 23.11 27.11 10.00
N LEU A 142 23.19 26.99 8.67
CA LEU A 142 22.33 26.11 7.87
C LEU A 142 22.35 24.65 8.34
N PHE A 143 23.50 24.17 8.82
CA PHE A 143 23.62 22.83 9.38
C PHE A 143 22.79 22.67 10.66
N VAL A 144 22.90 23.60 11.61
CA VAL A 144 22.08 23.61 12.84
C VAL A 144 20.59 23.78 12.51
N GLN A 145 20.23 24.61 11.54
CA GLN A 145 18.84 24.70 11.07
C GLN A 145 18.35 23.36 10.53
N THR A 146 19.17 22.66 9.74
CA THR A 146 18.86 21.33 9.20
C THR A 146 18.66 20.30 10.32
N LEU A 147 19.50 20.32 11.36
CA LEU A 147 19.33 19.46 12.53
C LEU A 147 18.06 19.79 13.30
N ARG A 148 17.73 21.07 13.51
CA ARG A 148 16.45 21.48 14.14
C ARG A 148 15.24 21.05 13.33
N GLN A 149 15.32 21.12 11.99
CA GLN A 149 14.29 20.62 11.09
C GLN A 149 14.15 19.09 11.19
N LEU A 150 15.25 18.35 11.24
CA LEU A 150 15.24 16.89 11.42
C LEU A 150 14.63 16.48 12.77
N LEU A 151 15.00 17.17 13.86
CA LEU A 151 14.40 16.97 15.18
C LEU A 151 12.88 17.19 15.13
N THR A 152 12.46 18.33 14.58
CA THR A 152 11.04 18.69 14.44
C THR A 152 10.29 17.67 13.57
N ALA A 153 10.86 17.25 12.44
CA ALA A 153 10.25 16.28 11.54
C ALA A 153 10.10 14.92 12.21
N SER A 154 11.12 14.46 12.93
CA SER A 154 11.11 13.17 13.62
C SER A 154 10.07 13.14 14.74
N GLN A 155 9.96 14.23 15.52
CA GLN A 155 8.90 14.39 16.52
C GLN A 155 7.51 14.39 15.88
N LYS A 156 7.31 15.12 14.77
CA LYS A 156 6.04 15.15 14.03
C LYS A 156 5.64 13.76 13.52
N VAL A 157 6.60 12.99 12.98
CA VAL A 157 6.34 11.62 12.53
C VAL A 157 5.89 10.74 13.69
N SER A 158 6.59 10.78 14.83
CA SER A 158 6.20 10.02 16.03
C SER A 158 4.80 10.41 16.52
N ASP A 159 4.53 11.72 16.65
CA ASP A 159 3.25 12.27 17.10
C ASP A 159 2.09 11.88 16.18
N GLU A 160 2.27 11.95 14.87
CA GLU A 160 1.23 11.60 13.91
C GLU A 160 0.90 10.10 13.98
N PHE A 161 1.92 9.24 14.08
CA PHE A 161 1.70 7.81 14.28
C PHE A 161 1.01 7.50 15.62
N LYS A 162 1.33 8.21 16.70
CA LYS A 162 0.63 8.07 18.00
C LYS A 162 -0.84 8.52 17.89
N LYS A 163 -1.08 9.68 17.26
CA LYS A 163 -2.41 10.26 17.06
C LYS A 163 -3.31 9.33 16.24
N GLN A 164 -2.83 8.80 15.11
CA GLN A 164 -3.58 7.86 14.27
C GLN A 164 -3.99 6.58 15.00
N ARG A 165 -3.34 6.27 16.13
CA ARG A 165 -3.63 5.09 16.97
C ARG A 165 -4.36 5.40 18.26
N GLY A 166 -4.75 6.66 18.47
CA GLY A 166 -5.41 7.09 19.70
C GLY A 166 -4.52 6.94 20.95
N VAL A 167 -3.20 6.93 20.78
CA VAL A 167 -2.25 6.90 21.89
C VAL A 167 -2.02 8.34 22.34
N ALA A 168 -2.26 8.62 23.63
CA ALA A 168 -1.93 9.92 24.21
C ALA A 168 -0.40 10.13 24.17
N ARG A 169 0.05 11.38 23.96
CA ARG A 169 1.49 11.74 23.78
C ARG A 169 2.45 11.13 24.81
N ASN A 170 1.97 10.83 26.03
CA ASN A 170 2.77 10.41 27.18
C ASN A 170 2.60 8.93 27.59
N GLN A 171 1.97 8.07 26.77
CA GLN A 171 1.79 6.65 27.11
C GLN A 171 2.86 5.75 26.49
N GLN A 172 3.42 4.85 27.31
CA GLN A 172 4.34 3.79 26.87
C GLN A 172 3.64 2.88 25.85
N THR A 173 4.23 2.76 24.66
CA THR A 173 3.57 2.27 23.45
C THR A 173 3.56 0.74 23.36
N ASP A 174 2.64 0.07 24.05
CA ASP A 174 2.40 -1.37 23.86
C ASP A 174 1.31 -1.68 22.81
N ARG A 175 0.76 -0.65 22.13
CA ARG A 175 -0.40 -0.83 21.24
C ARG A 175 -0.13 -0.51 19.77
N GLY A 176 1.06 -0.84 19.29
CA GLY A 176 1.24 -1.02 17.84
C GLY A 176 0.35 -2.18 17.42
N GLY A 177 -0.76 -1.90 16.72
CA GLY A 177 -1.74 -2.90 16.31
C GLY A 177 -1.12 -4.19 15.78
N ASN A 178 -1.84 -5.30 15.90
CA ASN A 178 -1.29 -6.63 15.57
C ASN A 178 -0.83 -6.79 14.10
N THR A 179 -1.13 -5.84 13.22
CA THR A 179 -0.78 -5.88 11.80
C THR A 179 0.43 -4.98 11.50
N ASN A 180 1.18 -5.35 10.47
CA ASN A 180 2.26 -4.50 9.95
C ASN A 180 1.70 -3.41 9.02
N LEU A 181 2.49 -2.35 8.81
CA LEU A 181 2.09 -1.17 8.03
C LEU A 181 1.82 -1.51 6.57
N TYR A 182 2.56 -2.47 5.99
CA TYR A 182 2.32 -2.91 4.62
C TYR A 182 0.89 -3.47 4.45
N LYS A 183 0.48 -4.37 5.34
CA LYS A 183 -0.87 -4.96 5.33
C LYS A 183 -1.98 -3.96 5.63
N GLU A 184 -1.69 -2.89 6.38
CA GLU A 184 -2.68 -1.85 6.65
C GLU A 184 -2.98 -1.01 5.41
N ILE A 185 -1.94 -0.68 4.64
CA ILE A 185 -2.02 0.15 3.43
C ILE A 185 -2.49 -0.69 2.24
N HIS A 186 -1.89 -1.86 2.03
CA HIS A 186 -2.09 -2.65 0.81
C HIS A 186 -2.98 -3.88 1.01
N GLY A 187 -3.35 -4.24 2.24
CA GLY A 187 -4.06 -5.49 2.54
C GLY A 187 -3.14 -6.71 2.63
N SER A 188 -3.72 -7.87 2.97
CA SER A 188 -3.01 -9.15 2.94
C SER A 188 -3.01 -9.76 1.54
N ALA A 189 -2.04 -10.63 1.27
CA ALA A 189 -1.95 -11.37 0.00
C ALA A 189 -3.25 -12.15 -0.29
N ASP A 190 -3.80 -12.88 0.69
CA ASP A 190 -5.08 -13.58 0.56
C ASP A 190 -6.26 -12.66 0.18
N ARG A 191 -6.33 -11.47 0.80
CA ARG A 191 -7.39 -10.50 0.53
C ARG A 191 -7.29 -10.01 -0.91
N ASN A 192 -6.09 -9.66 -1.35
CA ASN A 192 -5.86 -9.11 -2.68
C ASN A 192 -6.09 -10.17 -3.76
N LEU A 193 -5.65 -11.41 -3.52
CA LEU A 193 -5.94 -12.55 -4.40
C LEU A 193 -7.44 -12.79 -4.57
N VAL A 194 -8.25 -12.67 -3.51
CA VAL A 194 -9.72 -12.76 -3.64
C VAL A 194 -10.28 -11.64 -4.49
N ILE A 195 -9.85 -10.38 -4.29
CA ILE A 195 -10.39 -9.21 -5.00
C ILE A 195 -10.00 -9.23 -6.48
N GLU A 196 -8.73 -9.46 -6.77
CA GLU A 196 -8.18 -9.48 -8.12
C GLU A 196 -8.58 -10.75 -8.86
N GLY A 197 -8.51 -11.90 -8.17
CA GLY A 197 -8.98 -13.18 -8.68
C GLY A 197 -10.46 -13.17 -9.01
N TRP A 198 -11.29 -12.44 -8.25
CA TRP A 198 -12.69 -12.22 -8.61
C TRP A 198 -12.83 -11.51 -9.96
N ALA A 199 -12.09 -10.43 -10.17
CA ALA A 199 -12.14 -9.66 -11.42
C ALA A 199 -11.69 -10.52 -12.62
N VAL A 200 -10.62 -11.31 -12.45
CA VAL A 200 -10.18 -12.27 -13.47
C VAL A 200 -11.26 -13.33 -13.72
N PHE A 201 -11.76 -14.00 -12.68
CA PHE A 201 -12.76 -15.05 -12.84
C PHE A 201 -14.05 -14.55 -13.48
N ALA A 202 -14.59 -13.42 -13.03
CA ALA A 202 -15.83 -12.84 -13.55
C ALA A 202 -15.72 -12.46 -15.03
N ARG A 203 -14.51 -12.16 -15.52
CA ARG A 203 -14.27 -11.89 -16.94
C ARG A 203 -14.41 -13.14 -17.83
N PHE A 204 -13.89 -14.28 -17.39
CA PHE A 204 -14.00 -15.54 -18.15
C PHE A 204 -15.32 -16.25 -17.92
N ARG A 205 -15.89 -16.15 -16.70
CA ARG A 205 -17.18 -16.71 -16.30
C ARG A 205 -18.11 -15.64 -15.71
N PRO A 206 -18.73 -14.80 -16.57
CA PRO A 206 -19.60 -13.72 -16.12
C PRO A 206 -20.74 -14.23 -15.24
N LYS A 207 -21.00 -13.53 -14.12
CA LYS A 207 -22.09 -13.81 -13.17
C LYS A 207 -22.01 -15.19 -12.47
N GLN A 208 -20.92 -15.93 -12.64
CA GLN A 208 -20.72 -17.24 -11.98
C GLN A 208 -19.87 -17.17 -10.71
N ALA A 209 -19.21 -16.03 -10.43
CA ALA A 209 -18.45 -15.83 -9.20
C ALA A 209 -19.38 -15.86 -7.96
N LYS A 210 -19.15 -16.82 -7.06
CA LYS A 210 -19.92 -17.00 -5.82
C LYS A 210 -18.97 -17.24 -4.65
N GLY A 211 -19.30 -16.71 -3.48
CA GLY A 211 -18.58 -16.96 -2.24
C GLY A 211 -18.90 -18.30 -1.58
N THR A 212 -19.16 -19.33 -2.38
CA THR A 212 -19.52 -20.68 -1.92
C THR A 212 -18.26 -21.49 -1.69
N THR A 213 -18.09 -22.06 -0.50
CA THR A 213 -17.00 -23.01 -0.23
C THR A 213 -17.11 -24.19 -1.19
N PHE A 214 -15.98 -24.63 -1.74
CA PHE A 214 -15.88 -25.68 -2.78
C PHE A 214 -16.60 -25.34 -4.09
N GLY A 215 -17.01 -24.08 -4.30
CA GLY A 215 -17.50 -23.62 -5.60
C GLY A 215 -16.36 -23.46 -6.60
N ILE A 216 -16.68 -23.41 -7.90
CA ILE A 216 -15.70 -23.28 -9.00
C ILE A 216 -14.76 -22.06 -8.79
N PHE A 217 -15.29 -20.94 -8.30
CA PHE A 217 -14.47 -19.78 -7.98
C PHE A 217 -13.50 -20.03 -6.82
N HIS A 218 -13.93 -20.75 -5.78
CA HIS A 218 -13.07 -21.11 -4.66
C HIS A 218 -11.92 -22.02 -5.10
N GLU A 219 -12.25 -23.05 -5.89
CA GLU A 219 -11.26 -23.97 -6.46
C GLU A 219 -10.30 -23.24 -7.41
N PHE A 220 -10.77 -22.23 -8.14
CA PHE A 220 -9.92 -21.38 -8.95
C PHE A 220 -8.90 -20.63 -8.08
N LEU A 221 -9.33 -19.96 -7.02
CA LEU A 221 -8.42 -19.24 -6.12
C LEU A 221 -7.40 -20.18 -5.44
N LYS A 222 -7.83 -21.38 -5.04
CA LYS A 222 -6.94 -22.41 -4.49
C LYS A 222 -5.87 -22.83 -5.49
N ALA A 223 -6.25 -23.12 -6.73
CA ALA A 223 -5.30 -23.50 -7.78
C ALA A 223 -4.28 -22.37 -8.05
N VAL A 224 -4.71 -21.10 -8.04
CA VAL A 224 -3.79 -19.95 -8.16
C VAL A 224 -2.85 -19.85 -6.95
N PHE A 225 -3.35 -20.05 -5.73
CA PHE A 225 -2.53 -20.05 -4.51
C PHE A 225 -1.49 -21.18 -4.52
N GLU A 226 -1.91 -22.39 -4.88
CA GLU A 226 -1.03 -23.57 -4.99
C GLU A 226 0.03 -23.34 -6.06
N TYR A 227 -0.34 -22.78 -7.20
CA TYR A 227 0.61 -22.39 -8.25
C TYR A 227 1.60 -21.32 -7.77
N ALA A 228 1.10 -20.31 -7.04
CA ALA A 228 1.96 -19.25 -6.51
C ALA A 228 2.98 -19.79 -5.50
N THR A 229 2.55 -20.63 -4.57
CA THR A 229 3.33 -20.94 -3.36
C THR A 229 3.91 -22.36 -3.31
N GLY A 230 3.33 -23.29 -4.06
CA GLY A 230 3.60 -24.72 -3.90
C GLY A 230 3.07 -25.32 -2.59
N LEU A 231 2.23 -24.60 -1.84
CA LEU A 231 1.70 -25.02 -0.54
C LEU A 231 0.23 -25.46 -0.65
N ASP A 232 -0.17 -26.34 0.26
CA ASP A 232 -1.57 -26.76 0.43
C ASP A 232 -2.44 -25.59 0.94
N PRO A 233 -3.57 -25.25 0.27
CA PRO A 233 -4.37 -24.09 0.61
C PRO A 233 -5.18 -24.28 1.89
N GLU A 234 -5.62 -25.50 2.22
CA GLU A 234 -6.45 -25.74 3.42
C GLU A 234 -5.71 -25.34 4.71
N SER A 235 -4.40 -25.52 4.72
CA SER A 235 -3.56 -25.29 5.90
C SER A 235 -2.87 -23.93 5.90
N ASN A 236 -2.73 -23.26 4.75
CA ASN A 236 -1.81 -22.13 4.58
C ASN A 236 -2.45 -20.82 4.12
N THR A 237 -3.76 -20.76 3.92
CA THR A 237 -4.43 -19.52 3.50
C THR A 237 -5.75 -19.24 4.21
N SER A 238 -6.09 -17.96 4.29
CA SER A 238 -7.39 -17.46 4.74
C SER A 238 -8.34 -17.07 3.59
N ILE A 239 -8.05 -17.49 2.35
CA ILE A 239 -8.85 -17.21 1.13
C ILE A 239 -10.34 -17.48 1.36
N GLU A 240 -10.73 -18.61 1.95
CA GLU A 240 -12.15 -18.93 2.16
C GLU A 240 -12.85 -17.86 3.00
N THR A 241 -12.19 -17.38 4.05
CA THR A 241 -12.76 -16.40 4.97
C THR A 241 -12.91 -15.03 4.29
N TRP A 242 -11.91 -14.61 3.52
CA TRP A 242 -11.98 -13.38 2.72
C TRP A 242 -13.02 -13.48 1.61
N MET A 243 -13.10 -14.61 0.91
CA MET A 243 -14.08 -14.88 -0.14
C MET A 243 -15.50 -14.73 0.42
N LYS A 244 -15.82 -15.36 1.55
CA LYS A 244 -17.14 -15.25 2.20
C LYS A 244 -17.44 -13.80 2.60
N GLY A 245 -16.46 -13.09 3.16
CA GLY A 245 -16.63 -11.71 3.60
C GLY A 245 -16.83 -10.70 2.46
N LEU A 246 -16.18 -10.92 1.32
CA LEU A 246 -16.14 -9.95 0.21
C LEU A 246 -17.13 -10.25 -0.91
N ALA A 247 -17.57 -11.50 -1.09
CA ALA A 247 -18.35 -11.92 -2.27
C ALA A 247 -19.61 -11.08 -2.52
N SER A 248 -20.34 -10.70 -1.46
CA SER A 248 -21.55 -9.86 -1.60
C SER A 248 -21.21 -8.47 -2.14
N SER A 249 -20.19 -7.83 -1.60
CA SER A 249 -19.76 -6.49 -2.04
C SER A 249 -19.14 -6.51 -3.43
N LEU A 250 -18.34 -7.54 -3.76
CA LEU A 250 -17.75 -7.70 -5.10
C LEU A 250 -18.83 -7.91 -6.17
N ARG A 251 -19.83 -8.75 -5.89
CA ARG A 251 -20.97 -8.93 -6.80
C ARG A 251 -21.74 -7.62 -7.00
N LYS A 252 -22.04 -6.90 -5.91
CA LYS A 252 -22.75 -5.62 -6.00
C LYS A 252 -21.98 -4.59 -6.80
N ARG A 253 -20.64 -4.55 -6.66
CA ARG A 253 -19.76 -3.69 -7.45
C ARG A 253 -19.90 -4.00 -8.95
N ASP A 254 -19.84 -5.27 -9.32
CA ASP A 254 -19.93 -5.70 -10.71
C ASP A 254 -21.31 -5.39 -11.32
N GLU A 255 -22.40 -5.61 -10.56
CA GLU A 255 -23.76 -5.22 -10.96
C GLU A 255 -23.88 -3.71 -11.21
N LEU A 256 -23.33 -2.87 -10.31
CA LEU A 256 -23.36 -1.42 -10.46
C LEU A 256 -22.52 -0.95 -11.66
N LYS A 257 -21.36 -1.57 -11.90
CA LYS A 257 -20.53 -1.28 -13.07
C LYS A 257 -21.21 -1.68 -14.38
N GLU A 258 -21.93 -2.81 -14.39
CA GLU A 258 -22.74 -3.23 -15.56
C GLU A 258 -23.87 -2.24 -15.83
N GLN A 259 -24.61 -1.82 -14.79
CA GLN A 259 -25.65 -0.78 -14.91
C GLN A 259 -25.09 0.55 -15.40
N GLN A 260 -23.93 0.95 -14.89
CA GLN A 260 -23.24 2.16 -15.34
C GLN A 260 -22.85 2.08 -16.81
N ALA A 261 -22.24 0.97 -17.23
CA ALA A 261 -21.83 0.76 -18.62
C ALA A 261 -23.04 0.77 -19.56
N ALA A 262 -24.15 0.15 -19.16
CA ALA A 262 -25.40 0.18 -19.92
C ALA A 262 -25.97 1.60 -20.07
N ALA A 263 -26.01 2.38 -18.98
CA ALA A 263 -26.50 3.76 -19.01
C ALA A 263 -25.60 4.68 -19.87
N VAL A 264 -24.28 4.47 -19.83
CA VAL A 264 -23.34 5.19 -20.70
C VAL A 264 -23.54 4.82 -22.17
N ALA A 265 -23.70 3.54 -22.48
CA ALA A 265 -23.95 3.07 -23.85
C ALA A 265 -25.28 3.61 -24.40
N GLU A 266 -26.33 3.66 -23.57
CA GLU A 266 -27.63 4.24 -23.94
C GLU A 266 -27.50 5.75 -24.23
N LEU A 267 -26.79 6.49 -23.39
CA LEU A 267 -26.54 7.91 -23.62
C LEU A 267 -25.77 8.15 -24.93
N GLN A 268 -24.71 7.39 -25.17
CA GLN A 268 -23.92 7.46 -26.41
C GLN A 268 -24.77 7.14 -27.64
N TRP A 269 -25.63 6.13 -27.55
CA TRP A 269 -26.55 5.77 -28.63
C TRP A 269 -27.55 6.89 -28.91
N LEU A 270 -28.13 7.51 -27.89
CA LEU A 270 -29.06 8.62 -28.04
C LEU A 270 -28.39 9.87 -28.63
N GLU A 271 -27.13 10.12 -28.27
CA GLU A 271 -26.32 11.20 -28.82
C GLU A 271 -26.00 10.96 -30.29
N SER A 272 -25.60 9.73 -30.66
CA SER A 272 -25.25 9.39 -32.04
C SER A 272 -26.43 9.39 -33.00
N HIS A 273 -27.65 9.14 -32.51
CA HIS A 273 -28.86 9.11 -33.35
C HIS A 273 -29.65 10.43 -33.34
N ALA A 274 -29.17 11.48 -32.65
CA ALA A 274 -29.87 12.75 -32.47
C ALA A 274 -31.32 12.62 -31.94
N VAL A 275 -31.62 11.50 -31.28
CA VAL A 275 -32.97 11.16 -30.76
C VAL A 275 -33.16 11.68 -29.34
N ALA A 276 -32.09 12.06 -28.64
CA ALA A 276 -32.17 12.48 -27.24
C ALA A 276 -32.84 13.87 -27.07
N ASN A 277 -34.01 13.90 -26.45
CA ASN A 277 -34.54 15.13 -25.85
C ASN A 277 -33.67 15.54 -24.65
N ARG A 278 -33.65 16.83 -24.31
CA ARG A 278 -32.89 17.41 -23.19
C ARG A 278 -33.20 16.71 -21.86
N ASP A 279 -34.46 16.32 -21.67
CA ASP A 279 -34.90 15.66 -20.44
C ASP A 279 -34.30 14.26 -20.29
N ASP A 280 -34.23 13.47 -21.36
CA ASP A 280 -33.61 12.14 -21.35
C ASP A 280 -32.11 12.20 -21.06
N ARG A 281 -31.41 13.16 -21.66
CA ARG A 281 -29.99 13.40 -21.35
C ARG A 281 -29.80 13.76 -19.88
N THR A 282 -30.64 14.64 -19.35
CA THR A 282 -30.55 15.08 -17.95
C THR A 282 -30.81 13.91 -17.01
N ARG A 283 -31.82 13.08 -17.31
CA ARG A 283 -32.15 11.87 -16.55
C ARG A 283 -31.03 10.84 -16.56
N LEU A 284 -30.49 10.50 -17.74
CA LEU A 284 -29.40 9.52 -17.86
C LEU A 284 -28.11 10.01 -17.19
N ASN A 285 -27.75 11.28 -17.37
CA ASN A 285 -26.60 11.86 -16.67
C ASN A 285 -26.77 11.83 -15.15
N GLY A 286 -27.99 12.12 -14.65
CA GLY A 286 -28.33 11.98 -13.24
C GLY A 286 -28.14 10.54 -12.74
N ALA A 287 -28.64 9.56 -13.49
CA ALA A 287 -28.49 8.14 -13.16
C ALA A 287 -27.02 7.68 -13.16
N ILE A 288 -26.22 8.07 -14.17
CA ILE A 288 -24.78 7.75 -14.24
C ILE A 288 -24.04 8.32 -13.03
N LYS A 289 -24.35 9.56 -12.62
CA LYS A 289 -23.73 10.20 -11.46
C LYS A 289 -24.06 9.49 -10.15
N LEU A 290 -25.30 9.02 -10.01
CA LEU A 290 -25.73 8.24 -8.85
C LEU A 290 -25.01 6.88 -8.80
N LEU A 291 -24.98 6.16 -9.92
CA LEU A 291 -24.26 4.88 -10.05
C LEU A 291 -22.76 5.03 -9.75
N LEU A 292 -22.11 6.09 -10.22
CA LEU A 292 -20.71 6.41 -9.89
C LEU A 292 -20.49 6.58 -8.39
N THR A 293 -21.43 7.22 -7.70
CA THR A 293 -21.37 7.43 -6.25
C THR A 293 -21.51 6.10 -5.51
N ASP A 294 -22.44 5.25 -5.95
CA ASP A 294 -22.66 3.92 -5.37
C ASP A 294 -21.47 2.98 -5.61
N VAL A 295 -20.88 3.00 -6.80
CA VAL A 295 -19.65 2.24 -7.11
C VAL A 295 -18.52 2.64 -6.17
N ARG A 296 -18.27 3.95 -6.01
CA ARG A 296 -17.24 4.46 -5.08
C ARG A 296 -17.52 4.06 -3.64
N HIS A 297 -18.77 4.11 -3.21
CA HIS A 297 -19.16 3.69 -1.86
C HIS A 297 -18.85 2.20 -1.63
N ILE A 298 -19.19 1.34 -2.58
CA ILE A 298 -18.92 -0.10 -2.50
C ILE A 298 -17.42 -0.40 -2.60
N GLU A 299 -16.66 0.31 -3.44
CA GLU A 299 -15.20 0.19 -3.53
C GLU A 299 -14.53 0.58 -2.20
N SER A 300 -14.95 1.69 -1.59
CA SER A 300 -14.51 2.10 -0.25
C SER A 300 -14.84 1.05 0.82
N LYS A 301 -16.03 0.44 0.75
CA LYS A 301 -16.43 -0.65 1.65
C LYS A 301 -15.55 -1.89 1.47
N ILE A 302 -15.19 -2.26 0.24
CA ILE A 302 -14.28 -3.37 -0.04
C ILE A 302 -12.87 -3.05 0.48
N GLU A 303 -12.38 -1.83 0.25
CA GLU A 303 -11.06 -1.35 0.67
C GLU A 303 -10.88 -1.40 2.19
N THR A 304 -11.88 -0.88 2.90
CA THR A 304 -11.88 -0.80 4.37
C THR A 304 -12.35 -2.10 5.05
N PHE A 305 -12.81 -3.10 4.29
CA PHE A 305 -13.25 -4.37 4.86
C PHE A 305 -12.12 -5.06 5.65
N ARG A 306 -12.44 -5.47 6.87
CA ARG A 306 -11.57 -6.24 7.76
C ARG A 306 -12.33 -7.47 8.22
N LEU A 307 -11.65 -8.62 8.26
CA LEU A 307 -12.22 -9.80 8.89
C LEU A 307 -12.47 -9.52 10.37
N GLY A 308 -13.70 -9.82 10.83
CA GLY A 308 -14.04 -9.70 12.24
C GLY A 308 -13.10 -10.55 13.08
N LYS A 309 -12.71 -10.06 14.26
CA LYS A 309 -12.01 -10.88 15.25
C LYS A 309 -12.92 -12.07 15.58
N LYS A 310 -12.47 -13.31 15.32
CA LYS A 310 -13.13 -14.49 15.89
C LYS A 310 -13.24 -14.25 17.39
N ALA A 311 -14.46 -14.33 17.94
CA ALA A 311 -14.64 -14.35 19.39
C ALA A 311 -13.74 -15.48 19.92
N VAL A 312 -12.78 -15.13 20.77
CA VAL A 312 -11.98 -16.12 21.49
C VAL A 312 -13.01 -16.91 22.31
N ARG A 313 -13.27 -18.16 21.93
CA ARG A 313 -14.04 -19.06 22.78
C ARG A 313 -13.21 -19.23 24.04
N ALA A 314 -13.71 -18.68 25.14
CA ALA A 314 -13.21 -18.94 26.48
C ALA A 314 -13.35 -20.42 26.83
#